data_AF-A0A814ME88-F1
#
_entry.id   AF-A0A814ME88-F1
#
_cell.length_a   1.000
_cell.length_b   1.000
_cell.length_c   1.000
_cell.angle_alpha   90.00
_cell.angle_beta   90.00
_cell.angle_gamma   90.00
#
_symmetry.space_group_name_H-M   'P 1'
#
loop_
_entity.id
_entity.type
_entity.pdbx_description
1 polymer ?
#
loop_
_entity_poly.entity_id
_entity_poly.type
_entity_poly.pdbx_seq_one_letter_code
_entity_poly.pdbx_strand_id
1 'polypeptide(L)'
;MLVFLTVLFLLAGNSDALQCLTNCSLGKYRFNTPLVADNKECQQRVSASKCSVDVEFAYHSKTYEVTHEHNSNSRDFIYITMQPTLSYDIRYACSENTNCALSYAQNRITTMTSQYYDVYRLHAQLAPLIENSSTSNSIQCYNMKNAIVLCAPGEVCNVDYNPRDHRARARGCKYLSMPVVMVYDSETYTSFDITCNRNLCNGDITLSEVKRILAEHGLTDSSGRRIAAGTREMVSVFLLLVTSIFVLSFYF
;
A
#
# COMPACT_ATOMS: atom_id res chain seq x y z
N MET A 1 -2.67 45.42 -25.20
CA MET A 1 -1.42 44.70 -24.86
C MET A 1 -1.08 44.78 -23.36
N LEU A 2 -1.10 45.95 -22.73
CA LEU A 2 -0.86 46.08 -21.27
C LEU A 2 -1.85 45.29 -20.39
N VAL A 3 -3.13 45.22 -20.80
CA VAL A 3 -4.18 44.44 -20.10
C VAL A 3 -3.93 42.92 -20.19
N PHE A 4 -3.30 42.44 -21.27
CA PHE A 4 -2.96 41.03 -21.43
C PHE A 4 -1.75 40.63 -20.55
N LEU A 5 -0.80 41.54 -20.35
CA LEU A 5 0.34 41.34 -19.45
C LEU A 5 -0.09 41.33 -17.98
N THR A 6 -0.99 42.22 -17.55
CA THR A 6 -1.51 42.20 -16.17
C THR A 6 -2.37 40.98 -15.86
N VAL A 7 -3.14 40.47 -16.83
CA VAL A 7 -3.86 39.19 -16.68
C VAL A 7 -2.88 38.01 -16.62
N LEU A 8 -1.78 38.04 -17.39
CA LEU A 8 -0.73 37.02 -17.29
C LEU A 8 -0.01 37.03 -15.93
N PHE A 9 0.23 38.22 -15.35
CA PHE A 9 0.84 38.35 -14.02
C PHE A 9 -0.13 38.02 -12.88
N LEU A 10 -1.45 38.20 -13.06
CA LEU A 10 -2.47 37.74 -12.11
C LEU A 10 -2.69 36.22 -12.17
N LEU A 11 -2.44 35.60 -13.33
CA LEU A 11 -2.47 34.15 -13.53
C LEU A 11 -1.15 33.45 -13.22
N ALA A 12 -0.04 34.19 -13.18
CA ALA A 12 1.20 33.78 -12.53
C ALA A 12 0.99 33.81 -11.01
N GLY A 13 0.08 32.95 -10.54
CA GLY A 13 -0.12 32.71 -9.13
C GLY A 13 1.23 32.41 -8.51
N ASN A 14 1.59 33.17 -7.49
CA ASN A 14 2.60 32.75 -6.53
C ASN A 14 2.30 31.29 -6.21
N SER A 15 3.29 30.40 -6.35
CA SER A 15 3.13 29.04 -5.86
C SER A 15 3.06 29.13 -4.33
N ASP A 16 1.88 29.44 -3.81
CA ASP A 16 1.65 29.57 -2.39
C ASP A 16 1.99 28.21 -1.79
N ALA A 17 3.03 28.20 -0.96
CA ALA A 17 3.46 26.99 -0.28
C ALA A 17 2.31 26.46 0.56
N LEU A 18 2.01 25.16 0.43
CA LEU A 18 0.91 24.51 1.13
C LEU A 18 1.21 24.48 2.63
N GLN A 19 0.19 24.77 3.45
CA GLN A 19 0.30 24.71 4.92
C GLN A 19 0.05 23.30 5.47
N CYS A 20 1.00 22.39 5.26
CA CYS A 20 0.86 20.98 5.59
C CYS A 20 0.97 20.70 7.09
N LEU A 21 0.11 19.81 7.60
CA LEU A 21 0.35 19.15 8.89
C LEU A 21 1.64 18.33 8.81
N THR A 22 2.45 18.36 9.86
CA THR A 22 3.70 17.60 9.90
C THR A 22 4.00 17.11 11.31
N ASN A 23 4.80 16.04 11.39
CA ASN A 23 5.37 15.51 12.62
C ASN A 23 4.31 15.23 13.69
N CYS A 24 3.14 14.76 13.28
CA CYS A 24 2.09 14.39 14.21
C CYS A 24 1.50 13.05 13.81
N SER A 25 1.28 12.21 14.83
CA SER A 25 0.64 10.91 14.70
C SER A 25 -0.66 10.94 15.50
N LEU A 26 -1.74 10.49 14.87
CA LEU A 26 -3.07 10.45 15.44
C LEU A 26 -3.44 9.01 15.77
N GLY A 27 -3.50 8.74 17.08
CA GLY A 27 -4.19 7.61 17.68
C GLY A 27 -3.46 6.26 17.69
N LYS A 28 -4.26 5.26 18.11
CA LYS A 28 -4.34 3.88 17.61
C LYS A 28 -5.84 3.57 17.62
N TYR A 29 -6.56 4.08 16.63
CA TYR A 29 -8.01 4.08 16.60
C TYR A 29 -8.56 2.70 16.25
N ARG A 30 -9.76 2.37 16.73
CA ARG A 30 -10.46 1.17 16.27
C ARG A 30 -11.10 1.44 14.91
N PHE A 31 -11.29 0.41 14.09
CA PHE A 31 -11.91 0.52 12.76
C PHE A 31 -13.28 1.22 12.74
N ASN A 32 -14.03 1.19 13.85
CA ASN A 32 -15.32 1.84 13.99
C ASN A 32 -15.25 3.27 14.57
N THR A 33 -14.05 3.81 14.79
CA THR A 33 -13.83 5.17 15.24
C THR A 33 -13.48 6.03 14.03
N PRO A 34 -14.16 7.17 13.78
CA PRO A 34 -13.80 8.08 12.71
C PRO A 34 -12.51 8.84 13.04
N LEU A 35 -11.74 9.21 12.01
CA LEU A 35 -10.59 10.09 12.18
C LEU A 35 -11.04 11.51 12.50
N VAL A 36 -10.67 11.99 13.70
CA VAL A 36 -10.90 13.37 14.12
C VAL A 36 -9.56 14.11 14.11
N ALA A 37 -9.36 14.96 13.10
CA ALA A 37 -8.12 15.72 12.92
C ALA A 37 -8.00 16.97 13.83
N ASP A 38 -9.00 17.22 14.67
CA ASP A 38 -9.05 18.36 15.61
C ASP A 38 -8.33 18.07 16.95
N ASN A 39 -7.44 17.06 16.96
CA ASN A 39 -6.62 16.79 18.12
C ASN A 39 -5.59 17.91 18.29
N LYS A 40 -5.47 18.43 19.52
CA LYS A 40 -4.44 19.41 19.93
C LYS A 40 -3.00 18.99 19.58
N GLU A 41 -2.80 17.71 19.27
CA GLU A 41 -1.53 17.09 18.90
C GLU A 41 -1.06 17.45 17.48
N CYS A 42 -1.96 17.83 16.56
CA CYS A 42 -1.64 18.18 15.17
C CYS A 42 -1.84 19.67 14.86
N GLN A 43 -1.25 20.56 15.67
CA GLN A 43 -1.34 22.02 15.44
C GLN A 43 -0.19 22.58 14.60
N GLN A 44 0.93 21.87 14.51
CA GLN A 44 2.10 22.34 13.76
C GLN A 44 1.84 22.23 12.25
N ARG A 45 2.04 23.35 11.56
CA ARG A 45 1.98 23.43 10.10
C ARG A 45 3.30 23.94 9.54
N VAL A 46 3.69 23.41 8.40
CA VAL A 46 4.87 23.83 7.65
C VAL A 46 4.50 24.19 6.22
N SER A 47 5.14 25.22 5.69
CA SER A 47 5.09 25.55 4.27
C SER A 47 5.86 24.51 3.47
N ALA A 48 5.18 23.74 2.63
CA ALA A 48 5.78 22.72 1.78
C ALA A 48 5.17 22.71 0.37
N SER A 49 5.89 22.15 -0.61
CA SER A 49 5.37 21.95 -1.96
C SER A 49 4.41 20.76 -2.06
N LYS A 50 4.46 19.85 -1.08
CA LYS A 50 3.58 18.68 -0.96
C LYS A 50 3.23 18.42 0.49
N CYS A 51 1.98 18.02 0.73
CA CYS A 51 1.56 17.45 2.01
C CYS A 51 1.52 15.93 1.89
N SER A 52 1.88 15.20 2.94
CA SER A 52 1.78 13.75 2.94
C SER A 52 1.14 13.18 4.20
N VAL A 53 0.56 12.00 4.04
CA VAL A 53 -0.01 11.22 5.12
C VAL A 53 0.42 9.76 4.95
N ASP A 54 0.67 9.10 6.06
CA ASP A 54 0.88 7.67 6.18
C ASP A 54 -0.30 7.11 6.99
N VAL A 55 -0.91 6.03 6.52
CA VAL A 55 -2.03 5.37 7.18
C VAL A 55 -1.69 3.89 7.31
N GLU A 56 -1.53 3.45 8.55
CA GLU A 56 -1.26 2.05 8.87
C GLU A 56 -2.54 1.37 9.37
N PHE A 57 -2.92 0.24 8.79
CA PHE A 57 -4.03 -0.60 9.22
C PHE A 57 -3.51 -1.92 9.76
N ALA A 58 -3.98 -2.35 10.93
CA ALA A 58 -3.69 -3.64 11.52
C ALA A 58 -4.98 -4.46 11.68
N TYR A 59 -5.29 -5.34 10.71
CA TYR A 59 -6.56 -6.07 10.66
C TYR A 59 -6.76 -7.08 11.80
N HIS A 60 -5.67 -7.59 12.37
CA HIS A 60 -5.73 -8.47 13.55
C HIS A 60 -6.37 -7.78 14.75
N SER A 61 -5.84 -6.59 15.08
CA SER A 61 -6.31 -5.79 16.22
C SER A 61 -7.50 -4.91 15.85
N LYS A 62 -7.86 -4.84 14.56
CA LYS A 62 -8.86 -3.94 13.98
C LYS A 62 -8.60 -2.49 14.38
N THR A 63 -7.34 -2.08 14.24
CA THR A 63 -6.91 -0.70 14.54
C THR A 63 -6.22 -0.06 13.35
N TYR A 64 -6.25 1.28 13.31
CA TYR A 64 -5.48 2.07 12.36
C TYR A 64 -4.80 3.26 13.06
N GLU A 65 -3.72 3.74 12.45
CA GLU A 65 -2.95 4.91 12.88
C GLU A 65 -2.69 5.82 11.67
N VAL A 66 -2.63 7.13 11.90
CA VAL A 66 -2.41 8.13 10.85
C VAL A 66 -1.23 9.00 11.23
N THR A 67 -0.20 9.06 10.41
CA THR A 67 0.96 9.93 10.61
C THR A 67 1.05 10.97 9.50
N HIS A 68 1.17 12.24 9.87
CA HIS A 68 1.36 13.34 8.93
C HIS A 68 2.84 13.68 8.78
N GLU A 69 3.32 13.67 7.53
CA GLU A 69 4.71 13.98 7.17
C GLU A 69 4.75 14.97 5.99
N HIS A 70 5.94 15.39 5.58
CA HIS A 70 6.17 16.25 4.40
C HIS A 70 7.00 15.54 3.31
N ASN A 71 6.80 14.23 3.16
CA ASN A 71 7.50 13.40 2.18
C ASN A 71 6.87 13.50 0.78
N SER A 72 7.69 13.39 -0.26
CA SER A 72 7.26 13.54 -1.66
C SER A 72 6.80 12.25 -2.34
N ASN A 73 7.01 11.11 -1.69
CA ASN A 73 6.80 9.78 -2.27
C ASN A 73 5.52 9.14 -1.72
N SER A 74 4.58 8.82 -2.62
CA SER A 74 3.45 7.95 -2.32
C SER A 74 3.88 6.48 -2.34
N ARG A 75 3.33 5.65 -1.46
CA ARG A 75 3.58 4.21 -1.39
C ARG A 75 2.32 3.48 -0.94
N ASP A 76 2.14 2.25 -1.39
CA ASP A 76 1.05 1.40 -0.91
C ASP A 76 1.60 -0.02 -0.71
N PHE A 77 1.57 -0.49 0.53
CA PHE A 77 2.26 -1.69 0.96
C PHE A 77 1.30 -2.60 1.71
N ILE A 78 1.22 -3.87 1.28
CA ILE A 78 0.59 -4.95 2.03
C ILE A 78 1.70 -5.77 2.67
N TYR A 79 1.54 -6.01 3.96
CA TYR A 79 2.45 -6.80 4.76
C TYR A 79 1.68 -7.91 5.48
N ILE A 80 2.04 -9.18 5.21
CA ILE A 80 1.43 -10.36 5.81
C ILE A 80 2.54 -11.17 6.49
N THR A 81 2.60 -11.11 7.82
CA THR A 81 3.61 -11.89 8.59
C THR A 81 3.05 -13.20 9.15
N MET A 82 3.93 -13.99 9.78
CA MET A 82 3.61 -15.26 10.44
C MET A 82 2.74 -15.15 11.69
N GLN A 83 2.79 -14.03 12.41
CA GLN A 83 1.73 -13.76 13.38
C GLN A 83 0.51 -13.34 12.56
N PRO A 84 -0.75 -13.67 12.94
CA PRO A 84 -1.96 -13.44 12.14
C PRO A 84 -2.24 -11.95 11.94
N THR A 85 -1.34 -11.28 11.23
CA THR A 85 -1.13 -9.85 11.12
C THR A 85 -1.10 -9.60 9.63
N LEU A 86 -2.28 -9.28 9.14
CA LEU A 86 -2.45 -8.57 7.90
C LEU A 86 -2.38 -7.08 8.24
N SER A 87 -1.37 -6.39 7.72
CA SER A 87 -1.28 -4.95 7.80
C SER A 87 -1.15 -4.30 6.42
N TYR A 88 -1.61 -3.06 6.35
CA TYR A 88 -1.48 -2.18 5.19
C TYR A 88 -0.82 -0.89 5.64
N ASP A 89 0.23 -0.45 4.93
CA ASP A 89 0.88 0.85 5.09
C ASP A 89 0.65 1.63 3.79
N ILE A 90 -0.05 2.75 3.90
CA ILE A 90 -0.41 3.58 2.75
C ILE A 90 0.09 4.99 2.97
N ARG A 91 1.06 5.40 2.15
CA ARG A 91 1.55 6.77 2.08
C ARG A 91 1.01 7.47 0.85
N TYR A 92 0.48 8.66 1.04
CA TYR A 92 0.00 9.50 -0.03
C TYR A 92 0.56 10.91 0.09
N ALA A 93 1.13 11.42 -0.99
CA ALA A 93 1.61 12.78 -1.11
C ALA A 93 0.81 13.55 -2.19
N CYS A 94 0.43 14.78 -1.90
CA CYS A 94 -0.37 15.61 -2.81
C CYS A 94 0.07 17.08 -2.76
N SER A 95 -0.19 17.81 -3.86
CA SER A 95 0.22 19.21 -4.06
C SER A 95 -0.93 20.17 -4.39
N GLU A 96 -2.18 19.70 -4.36
CA GLU A 96 -3.33 20.46 -4.87
C GLU A 96 -3.82 21.53 -3.90
N ASN A 97 -3.92 21.19 -2.61
CA ASN A 97 -4.37 22.07 -1.55
C ASN A 97 -3.91 21.56 -0.18
N THR A 98 -4.00 22.38 0.86
CA THR A 98 -3.52 22.02 2.22
C THR A 98 -4.21 20.80 2.84
N ASN A 99 -5.46 20.50 2.47
CA ASN A 99 -6.25 19.44 3.11
C ASN A 99 -6.26 18.12 2.34
N CYS A 100 -5.64 18.05 1.16
CA CYS A 100 -5.72 16.89 0.26
C CYS A 100 -5.25 15.59 0.94
N ALA A 101 -4.18 15.64 1.74
CA ALA A 101 -3.66 14.46 2.43
C ALA A 101 -4.63 13.97 3.51
N LEU A 102 -5.25 14.89 4.27
CA LEU A 102 -6.24 14.53 5.28
C LEU A 102 -7.52 13.96 4.65
N SER A 103 -8.03 14.58 3.60
CA SER A 103 -9.21 14.08 2.88
C SER A 103 -8.95 12.70 2.26
N TYR A 104 -7.75 12.47 1.73
CA TYR A 104 -7.33 11.15 1.27
C TYR A 104 -7.35 10.12 2.41
N ALA A 105 -6.74 10.44 3.56
CA ALA A 105 -6.72 9.56 4.72
C ALA A 105 -8.14 9.17 5.17
N GLN A 106 -9.04 10.14 5.31
CA GLN A 106 -10.43 9.89 5.72
C GLN A 106 -11.18 8.96 4.76
N ASN A 107 -11.04 9.19 3.45
CA ASN A 107 -11.62 8.33 2.42
C ASN A 107 -11.02 6.92 2.50
N ARG A 108 -9.70 6.83 2.60
CA ARG A 108 -8.99 5.55 2.62
C ARG A 108 -9.33 4.74 3.86
N ILE A 109 -9.40 5.37 5.03
CA ILE A 109 -9.84 4.75 6.27
C ILE A 109 -11.24 4.17 6.09
N THR A 110 -12.20 4.96 5.60
CA THR A 110 -13.58 4.50 5.39
C THR A 110 -13.62 3.28 4.46
N THR A 111 -12.87 3.32 3.36
CA THR A 111 -12.82 2.23 2.39
C THR A 111 -12.21 0.97 3.03
N MET A 112 -11.06 1.08 3.67
CA MET A 112 -10.31 -0.05 4.21
C MET A 112 -11.00 -0.66 5.44
N THR A 113 -11.55 0.14 6.35
CA THR A 113 -12.24 -0.39 7.55
C THR A 113 -13.58 -1.07 7.23
N SER A 114 -14.17 -0.77 6.06
CA SER A 114 -15.34 -1.48 5.54
C SER A 114 -15.02 -2.87 4.99
N GLN A 115 -13.75 -3.14 4.65
CA GLN A 115 -13.32 -4.44 4.14
C GLN A 115 -13.20 -5.44 5.28
N TYR A 116 -13.80 -6.60 5.10
CA TYR A 116 -13.69 -7.71 6.04
C TYR A 116 -12.75 -8.77 5.47
N TYR A 117 -11.64 -9.02 6.17
CA TYR A 117 -10.74 -10.13 5.87
C TYR A 117 -10.78 -11.16 7.01
N ASP A 118 -10.96 -12.43 6.63
CA ASP A 118 -10.78 -13.55 7.55
C ASP A 118 -9.29 -13.86 7.69
N VAL A 119 -8.62 -13.08 8.54
CA VAL A 119 -7.16 -13.15 8.74
C VAL A 119 -6.72 -14.54 9.25
N TYR A 120 -7.57 -15.21 10.02
CA TYR A 120 -7.27 -16.56 10.52
C TYR A 120 -7.30 -17.59 9.40
N ARG A 121 -8.32 -17.54 8.53
CA ARG A 121 -8.39 -18.44 7.37
C ARG A 121 -7.26 -18.16 6.38
N LEU A 122 -6.95 -16.89 6.11
CA LEU A 122 -5.83 -16.49 5.26
C LEU A 122 -4.52 -17.09 5.78
N HIS A 123 -4.24 -16.91 7.07
CA HIS A 123 -3.03 -17.46 7.70
C HIS A 123 -3.00 -18.98 7.66
N ALA A 124 -4.12 -19.65 7.97
CA ALA A 124 -4.21 -21.12 7.92
C ALA A 124 -3.93 -21.70 6.52
N GLN A 125 -4.21 -20.95 5.45
CA GLN A 125 -3.88 -21.35 4.07
C GLN A 125 -2.44 -21.03 3.69
N LEU A 126 -1.87 -19.91 4.16
CA LEU A 126 -0.50 -19.49 3.83
C LEU A 126 0.57 -20.22 4.64
N ALA A 127 0.34 -20.45 5.93
CA ALA A 127 1.33 -21.00 6.86
C ALA A 127 1.90 -22.34 6.37
N PRO A 128 1.11 -23.31 5.89
CA PRO A 128 1.66 -24.56 5.37
C PRO A 128 2.61 -24.35 4.19
N LEU A 129 2.51 -23.26 3.42
CA LEU A 129 3.34 -23.00 2.24
C LEU A 129 4.68 -22.36 2.60
N ILE A 130 4.68 -21.47 3.59
CA ILE A 130 5.85 -20.63 3.90
C ILE A 130 6.52 -20.99 5.23
N GLU A 131 5.86 -21.75 6.10
CA GLU A 131 6.32 -22.07 7.44
C GLU A 131 6.70 -23.54 7.60
N ASN A 132 7.84 -23.78 8.24
CA ASN A 132 8.24 -25.05 8.80
C ASN A 132 8.16 -24.96 10.33
N SER A 133 7.39 -25.86 10.94
CA SER A 133 7.28 -25.95 12.40
C SER A 133 8.57 -26.41 13.09
N SER A 134 9.55 -26.93 12.33
CA SER A 134 10.86 -27.33 12.82
C SER A 134 11.93 -26.31 12.42
N THR A 135 12.32 -25.44 13.35
CA THR A 135 13.25 -24.32 13.16
C THR A 135 14.73 -24.70 13.27
N SER A 136 15.07 -25.97 13.52
CA SER A 136 16.43 -26.40 13.88
C SER A 136 17.27 -26.96 12.73
N ASN A 137 16.73 -27.07 11.52
CA ASN A 137 17.39 -27.77 10.42
C ASN A 137 17.83 -26.81 9.31
N SER A 138 18.95 -27.14 8.67
CA SER A 138 19.33 -26.52 7.40
C SER A 138 18.24 -26.80 6.36
N ILE A 139 17.88 -25.76 5.61
CA ILE A 139 16.89 -25.84 4.54
C ILE A 139 17.57 -25.75 3.19
N GLN A 140 16.91 -26.28 2.16
CA GLN A 140 17.34 -26.14 0.78
C GLN A 140 16.55 -25.04 0.08
N CYS A 141 17.20 -24.18 -0.70
CA CYS A 141 16.53 -23.14 -1.50
C CYS A 141 17.03 -23.15 -2.94
N TYR A 142 16.24 -22.59 -3.85
CA TYR A 142 16.73 -22.23 -5.18
C TYR A 142 17.52 -20.92 -5.11
N ASN A 143 18.72 -20.88 -5.71
CA ASN A 143 19.49 -19.65 -5.87
C ASN A 143 19.11 -18.90 -7.17
N MET A 144 19.79 -17.78 -7.48
CA MET A 144 19.52 -16.97 -8.68
C MET A 144 19.75 -17.69 -10.02
N LYS A 145 20.43 -18.84 -10.02
CA LYS A 145 20.64 -19.70 -11.20
C LYS A 145 19.67 -20.88 -11.21
N ASN A 146 18.64 -20.88 -10.36
CA ASN A 146 17.72 -21.98 -10.11
C ASN A 146 18.40 -23.29 -9.69
N ALA A 147 19.61 -23.22 -9.14
CA ALA A 147 20.28 -24.38 -8.56
C ALA A 147 19.90 -24.52 -7.09
N ILE A 148 19.78 -25.77 -6.62
CA ILE A 148 19.51 -26.09 -5.23
C ILE A 148 20.78 -25.84 -4.41
N VAL A 149 20.65 -25.05 -3.34
CA VAL A 149 21.72 -24.79 -2.37
C VAL A 149 21.22 -25.12 -0.96
N LEU A 150 22.14 -25.57 -0.11
CA LEU A 150 21.87 -25.78 1.31
C LEU A 150 22.15 -24.47 2.05
N CYS A 151 21.19 -24.01 2.83
CA CYS A 151 21.30 -22.80 3.63
C CYS A 151 21.91 -23.09 5.01
N ALA A 152 22.57 -22.08 5.57
CA ALA A 152 23.04 -22.12 6.94
C ALA A 152 21.84 -22.17 7.92
N PRO A 153 22.04 -22.71 9.13
CA PRO A 153 21.01 -22.66 10.17
C PRO A 153 20.55 -21.23 10.44
N GLY A 154 19.24 -21.01 10.49
CA GLY A 154 18.63 -19.69 10.71
C GLY A 154 18.43 -18.85 9.45
N GLU A 155 18.89 -19.31 8.29
CA GLU A 155 18.54 -18.68 7.01
C GLU A 155 17.18 -19.14 6.50
N VAL A 156 16.56 -18.29 5.67
CA VAL A 156 15.26 -18.52 5.03
C VAL A 156 15.38 -18.43 3.50
N CYS A 157 14.51 -19.11 2.76
CA CYS A 157 14.42 -18.96 1.32
C CYS A 157 13.66 -17.68 0.95
N ASN A 158 14.03 -17.05 -0.16
CA ASN A 158 13.30 -15.91 -0.69
C ASN A 158 13.08 -16.03 -2.21
N VAL A 159 11.90 -15.63 -2.67
CA VAL A 159 11.54 -15.40 -4.08
C VAL A 159 10.92 -14.02 -4.21
N ASP A 160 11.34 -13.31 -5.24
CA ASP A 160 10.81 -12.02 -5.66
C ASP A 160 10.11 -12.22 -7.00
N TYR A 161 8.89 -11.71 -7.13
CA TYR A 161 8.14 -11.67 -8.36
C TYR A 161 7.77 -10.23 -8.68
N ASN A 162 8.06 -9.80 -9.92
CA ASN A 162 7.59 -8.53 -10.45
C ASN A 162 6.27 -8.75 -11.21
N PRO A 163 5.13 -8.25 -10.70
CA PRO A 163 3.83 -8.39 -11.37
C PRO A 163 3.71 -7.72 -12.74
N ARG A 164 4.47 -6.65 -13.02
CA ARG A 164 4.41 -5.94 -14.32
C ARG A 164 5.01 -6.75 -15.45
N ASP A 165 6.11 -7.44 -15.16
CA ASP A 165 6.91 -8.13 -16.17
C ASP A 165 6.67 -9.64 -16.14
N HIS A 166 5.88 -10.12 -15.17
CA HIS A 166 5.63 -11.53 -14.87
C HIS A 166 6.92 -12.35 -14.63
N ARG A 167 7.94 -11.72 -14.02
CA ARG A 167 9.24 -12.36 -13.78
C ARG A 167 9.40 -12.74 -12.32
N ALA A 168 9.55 -14.03 -12.07
CA ALA A 168 9.97 -14.57 -10.78
C ALA A 168 11.50 -14.73 -10.73
N ARG A 169 12.09 -14.49 -9.56
CA ARG A 169 13.51 -14.65 -9.29
C ARG A 169 13.71 -15.23 -7.90
N ALA A 170 14.18 -16.47 -7.84
CA ALA A 170 14.67 -17.03 -6.60
C ALA A 170 15.93 -16.26 -6.15
N ARG A 171 15.96 -15.82 -4.89
CA ARG A 171 17.06 -15.03 -4.33
C ARG A 171 18.02 -15.86 -3.45
N GLY A 172 17.76 -17.15 -3.29
CA GLY A 172 18.55 -18.03 -2.43
C GLY A 172 18.21 -17.88 -0.95
N CYS A 173 19.21 -18.15 -0.12
CA CYS A 173 19.17 -18.04 1.34
C CYS A 173 19.34 -16.58 1.77
N LYS A 174 18.58 -16.14 2.78
CA LYS A 174 18.69 -14.82 3.40
C LYS A 174 18.64 -14.96 4.92
N TYR A 175 19.37 -14.08 5.63
CA TYR A 175 19.17 -13.89 7.06
C TYR A 175 17.99 -12.93 7.28
N LEU A 176 16.83 -13.49 7.57
CA LEU A 176 15.64 -12.75 7.99
C LEU A 176 15.00 -13.46 9.18
N SER A 177 14.38 -12.70 10.05
CA SER A 177 13.85 -13.19 11.33
C SER A 177 12.63 -14.10 11.17
N MET A 178 11.88 -14.00 10.07
CA MET A 178 10.63 -14.75 9.90
C MET A 178 10.17 -14.87 8.43
N PRO A 179 9.52 -15.99 8.05
CA PRO A 179 8.65 -16.06 6.88
C PRO A 179 7.69 -14.87 6.76
N VAL A 180 7.44 -14.41 5.54
CA VAL A 180 6.57 -13.24 5.28
C VAL A 180 6.16 -13.23 3.82
N VAL A 181 4.95 -12.76 3.54
CA VAL A 181 4.50 -12.40 2.20
C VAL A 181 4.31 -10.89 2.16
N MET A 182 5.02 -10.23 1.24
CA MET A 182 4.97 -8.77 1.07
C MET A 182 4.51 -8.45 -0.34
N VAL A 183 3.58 -7.52 -0.48
CA VAL A 183 3.16 -7.01 -1.78
C VAL A 183 3.30 -5.49 -1.75
N TYR A 184 4.16 -4.97 -2.62
CA TYR A 184 4.34 -3.55 -2.83
C TYR A 184 3.75 -3.18 -4.19
N ASP A 185 2.90 -2.17 -4.24
CA ASP A 185 2.35 -1.65 -5.50
C ASP A 185 2.36 -0.12 -5.47
N SER A 186 3.16 0.49 -6.34
CA SER A 186 3.15 1.92 -6.61
C SER A 186 2.99 2.19 -8.10
N GLU A 187 2.81 3.46 -8.45
CA GLU A 187 2.73 3.91 -9.86
C GLU A 187 3.98 3.54 -10.68
N THR A 188 5.15 3.42 -10.03
CA THR A 188 6.43 3.20 -10.72
C THR A 188 7.07 1.86 -10.44
N TYR A 189 6.71 1.17 -9.35
CA TYR A 189 7.35 -0.06 -8.93
C TYR A 189 6.34 -1.03 -8.29
N THR A 190 6.48 -2.31 -8.59
CA THR A 190 5.65 -3.37 -8.02
C THR A 190 6.54 -4.54 -7.63
N SER A 191 6.39 -5.07 -6.43
CA SER A 191 7.06 -6.30 -6.01
C SER A 191 6.12 -7.21 -5.23
N PHE A 192 6.38 -8.51 -5.34
CA PHE A 192 5.71 -9.56 -4.60
C PHE A 192 6.81 -10.46 -4.05
N ASP A 193 7.07 -10.34 -2.77
CA ASP A 193 8.17 -11.02 -2.11
C ASP A 193 7.63 -12.08 -1.17
N ILE A 194 8.08 -13.33 -1.35
CA ILE A 194 7.80 -14.43 -0.43
C ILE A 194 9.11 -14.81 0.24
N THR A 195 9.11 -14.75 1.55
CA THR A 195 10.16 -15.30 2.40
C THR A 195 9.58 -16.47 3.17
N CYS A 196 10.28 -17.60 3.19
CA CYS A 196 9.77 -18.84 3.73
C CYS A 196 10.89 -19.72 4.27
N ASN A 197 10.59 -20.61 5.22
CA ASN A 197 11.59 -21.44 5.91
C ASN A 197 11.37 -22.95 5.71
N ARG A 198 10.80 -23.35 4.57
CA ARG A 198 10.64 -24.76 4.15
C ARG A 198 11.62 -25.10 3.02
N ASN A 199 11.91 -26.38 2.83
CA ASN A 199 12.70 -26.83 1.69
C ASN A 199 12.03 -26.44 0.37
N LEU A 200 12.82 -25.80 -0.50
CA LEU A 200 12.47 -25.42 -1.87
C LEU A 200 11.21 -24.56 -1.98
N CYS A 201 10.87 -23.82 -0.92
CA CYS A 201 9.65 -23.02 -0.85
C CYS A 201 9.71 -21.74 -1.68
N ASN A 202 10.88 -21.34 -2.17
CA ASN A 202 11.04 -20.22 -3.08
C ASN A 202 10.97 -20.61 -4.57
N GLY A 203 10.24 -21.69 -4.88
CA GLY A 203 9.96 -22.15 -6.24
C GLY A 203 8.60 -21.69 -6.78
N ASP A 204 8.36 -21.98 -8.06
CA ASP A 204 7.18 -21.51 -8.80
C ASP A 204 5.85 -22.03 -8.24
N ILE A 205 5.84 -23.26 -7.70
CA ILE A 205 4.64 -23.87 -7.11
C ILE A 205 4.15 -23.03 -5.92
N THR A 206 5.04 -22.70 -4.98
CA THR A 206 4.71 -21.86 -3.83
C THR A 206 4.27 -20.47 -4.28
N LEU A 207 4.98 -19.86 -5.22
CA LEU A 207 4.63 -18.54 -5.74
C LEU A 207 3.22 -18.52 -6.34
N SER A 208 2.90 -19.49 -7.20
CA SER A 208 1.58 -19.61 -7.81
C SER A 208 0.48 -19.79 -6.77
N GLU A 209 0.70 -20.64 -5.77
CA GLU A 209 -0.30 -20.94 -4.75
C GLU A 209 -0.54 -19.78 -3.79
N VAL A 210 0.53 -19.09 -3.36
CA VAL A 210 0.41 -17.87 -2.55
C VAL A 210 -0.34 -16.79 -3.33
N LYS A 211 -0.04 -16.58 -4.61
CA LYS A 211 -0.80 -15.64 -5.47
C LYS A 211 -2.29 -16.01 -5.56
N ARG A 212 -2.61 -17.30 -5.75
CA ARG A 212 -3.99 -17.79 -5.79
C ARG A 212 -4.73 -17.48 -4.49
N ILE A 213 -4.11 -17.78 -3.34
CA ILE A 213 -4.70 -17.51 -2.02
C ILE A 213 -4.95 -16.01 -1.83
N LEU A 214 -3.96 -15.15 -2.11
CA LEU A 214 -4.15 -13.70 -1.97
C LEU A 214 -5.26 -13.16 -2.88
N ALA A 215 -5.39 -13.70 -4.10
CA ALA A 215 -6.45 -13.32 -5.02
C ALA A 215 -7.85 -13.77 -4.55
N GLU A 216 -7.96 -14.98 -3.99
CA GLU A 216 -9.22 -15.49 -3.43
C GLU A 216 -9.73 -14.68 -2.22
N HIS A 217 -8.80 -14.11 -1.46
CA HIS A 217 -9.11 -13.20 -0.34
C HIS A 217 -9.27 -11.74 -0.78
N GLY A 218 -9.16 -11.43 -2.08
CA GLY A 218 -9.32 -10.07 -2.61
C GLY A 218 -8.19 -9.11 -2.26
N LEU A 219 -7.02 -9.63 -1.86
CA LEU A 219 -5.84 -8.82 -1.50
C LEU A 219 -5.06 -8.41 -2.76
N THR A 220 -5.00 -9.30 -3.74
CA THR A 220 -4.35 -9.08 -5.04
C THR A 220 -5.25 -9.48 -6.19
N ASP A 221 -4.97 -8.98 -7.39
CA ASP A 221 -5.54 -9.52 -8.62
C ASP A 221 -4.82 -10.82 -9.02
N SER A 222 -5.24 -11.43 -10.13
CA SER A 222 -4.63 -12.66 -10.66
C SER A 222 -3.15 -12.50 -11.08
N SER A 223 -2.72 -11.27 -11.36
CA SER A 223 -1.34 -10.96 -11.72
C SER A 223 -0.43 -10.84 -10.51
N GLY A 224 -0.99 -10.74 -9.29
CA GLY A 224 -0.26 -10.49 -8.04
C GLY A 224 -0.10 -9.00 -7.73
N ARG A 225 -0.80 -8.13 -8.45
CA ARG A 225 -0.88 -6.70 -8.12
C ARG A 225 -1.94 -6.48 -7.07
N ARG A 226 -1.83 -5.41 -6.30
CA ARG A 226 -2.84 -5.13 -5.30
C ARG A 226 -4.16 -4.76 -5.98
N ILE A 227 -5.28 -5.32 -5.51
CA ILE A 227 -6.58 -4.74 -5.85
C ILE A 227 -6.67 -3.41 -5.10
N ALA A 228 -6.59 -2.29 -5.83
CA ALA A 228 -6.89 -1.00 -5.25
C ALA A 228 -8.27 -1.11 -4.60
N ALA A 229 -8.34 -1.03 -3.26
CA ALA A 229 -9.63 -0.99 -2.56
C ALA A 229 -10.47 0.06 -3.26
N GLY A 230 -11.52 -0.40 -3.94
CA GLY A 230 -12.03 0.23 -5.14
C GLY A 230 -12.17 1.72 -4.99
N THR A 231 -11.22 2.48 -5.54
CA THR A 231 -11.58 3.74 -6.16
C THR A 231 -12.42 3.35 -7.38
N ARG A 232 -13.70 3.04 -7.14
CA ARG A 232 -14.70 3.72 -7.95
C ARG A 232 -14.45 5.19 -7.62
N GLU A 233 -13.48 5.80 -8.30
CA GLU A 233 -13.48 7.22 -8.47
C GLU A 233 -14.90 7.50 -8.89
N MET A 234 -15.64 8.18 -8.00
CA MET A 234 -16.80 8.90 -8.46
C MET A 234 -16.21 9.82 -9.51
N VAL A 235 -16.27 9.40 -10.77
CA VAL A 235 -16.20 10.30 -11.91
C VAL A 235 -17.18 11.36 -11.53
N SER A 236 -16.63 12.51 -11.12
CA SER A 236 -17.34 13.51 -10.37
C SER A 236 -18.64 13.76 -11.11
N VAL A 237 -19.79 13.56 -10.44
CA VAL A 237 -21.12 13.84 -11.03
C VAL A 237 -21.15 15.26 -11.61
N PHE A 238 -20.25 16.13 -11.13
CA PHE A 238 -19.92 17.43 -11.67
C PHE A 238 -19.46 17.42 -13.15
N LEU A 239 -18.61 16.49 -13.60
CA LEU A 239 -18.16 16.38 -15.00
C LEU A 239 -19.29 15.90 -15.94
N LEU A 240 -20.17 15.01 -15.45
CA LEU A 240 -21.37 14.60 -16.19
C LEU A 240 -22.40 15.74 -16.25
N LEU A 241 -22.59 16.50 -15.18
CA LEU A 241 -23.46 17.69 -15.16
C LEU A 241 -22.92 18.81 -16.06
N VAL A 242 -21.62 19.08 -16.03
CA VAL A 242 -20.99 20.14 -16.85
C VAL A 242 -21.04 19.78 -18.34
N THR A 243 -20.82 18.52 -18.72
CA THR A 243 -20.99 18.08 -20.12
C THR A 243 -22.45 18.11 -20.56
N SER A 244 -23.39 17.75 -19.69
CA SER A 244 -24.83 17.81 -19.99
C SER A 244 -25.33 19.24 -20.21
N ILE A 245 -24.88 20.20 -19.38
CA ILE A 245 -25.25 21.61 -19.51
C ILE A 245 -24.62 22.21 -20.77
N PHE A 246 -23.37 21.87 -21.10
CA PHE A 246 -22.72 22.32 -22.33
C PHE A 246 -23.44 21.79 -23.58
N VAL A 247 -23.88 20.54 -23.61
CA VAL A 247 -24.60 20.00 -24.78
C VAL A 247 -25.97 20.68 -24.95
N LEU A 248 -26.66 21.00 -23.85
CA LEU A 248 -27.95 21.70 -23.90
C LEU A 248 -27.84 23.18 -24.34
N SER A 249 -26.75 23.88 -24.00
CA SER A 249 -26.56 25.28 -24.38
C SER A 249 -26.05 25.51 -25.81
N PHE A 250 -25.68 24.46 -26.54
CA PHE A 250 -25.32 24.52 -27.96
C PHE A 250 -26.39 23.91 -28.88
N TYR A 251 -27.45 23.33 -28.32
CA TYR A 251 -28.60 22.77 -29.07
C TYR A 251 -29.85 23.67 -29.04
N PHE A 252 -29.82 24.77 -28.27
CA PHE A 252 -30.81 25.85 -28.26
C PHE A 252 -30.13 27.16 -28.64
#